data_AF-A0A7X6Q987-F1
#
_entry.id   AF-A0A7X6Q987-F1
#
_cell.length_a   1.000
_cell.length_b   1.000
_cell.length_c   1.000
_cell.angle_alpha   90.00
_cell.angle_beta   90.00
_cell.angle_gamma   90.00
#
_symmetry.space_group_name_H-M   'P 1'
#
loop_
_entity.id
_entity.type
_entity.pdbx_description
1 polymer ?
#
loop_
_entity_poly.entity_id
_entity_poly.type
_entity_poly.pdbx_seq_one_letter_code
_entity_poly.pdbx_strand_id
1 'polypeptide(L)'
;IPFDEELGINPQDDQFLERQEWDPQRRGPIHHPMLLNYHPLVIYRHRVIKQADAILAMFLLGEHFPWHLKRRNFNFYEPYTTGDSSLSACIQGIVALECGYGELGAHYIRQTALMDIEDLKRNTKDGLHTAAMAGSWLALVYGVAGYRLKGKTPSFRPHLPKGWSRLTFSLQFDKVFLKVEIGERETSYRAQGGEIEIFHRSERVKVGPSGVKLSTQALCKAVLFDLDGVVTSTDEYHYQAWKKLANQEGWSFDREVNQRLRGVSRLESLNIILDHNQVTLSEEEKFKLTEIKNGWYRQSLESLSGDDLLPNIGELIEELRERGIKLAIASASQSAPYIVEKLGLSQKFDLVVPAHEILKGKPDPEIFAKAAQMLGLYPEECTGIEDAPAGIEALREAMMRVVGVGSAVDPNLCDVYVEDTSQLRWEELLF
;
A
#
# COMPACT_ATOMS: atom_id res chain seq x y z
N ILE A 1 -10.13 -7.13 -16.59
CA ILE A 1 -10.86 -6.03 -15.91
C ILE A 1 -10.27 -4.74 -16.46
N PRO A 2 -11.09 -3.76 -16.88
CA PRO A 2 -10.59 -2.48 -17.37
C PRO A 2 -9.56 -1.90 -16.39
N PHE A 3 -8.52 -1.26 -16.92
CA PHE A 3 -7.49 -0.64 -16.12
C PHE A 3 -7.12 0.69 -16.74
N ASP A 4 -7.12 1.73 -15.92
CA ASP A 4 -6.71 3.07 -16.29
C ASP A 4 -5.31 3.31 -15.72
N GLU A 5 -4.30 3.40 -16.59
CA GLU A 5 -2.90 3.55 -16.18
C GLU A 5 -2.61 4.92 -15.56
N GLU A 6 -3.33 5.96 -15.99
CA GLU A 6 -3.17 7.34 -15.52
C GLU A 6 -3.69 7.52 -14.09
N LEU A 7 -4.81 6.91 -13.74
CA LEU A 7 -5.36 6.93 -12.39
C LEU A 7 -4.86 5.75 -11.56
N GLY A 8 -4.36 4.69 -12.20
CA GLY A 8 -3.91 3.46 -11.55
C GLY A 8 -5.05 2.68 -10.88
N ILE A 9 -6.26 2.75 -11.42
CA ILE A 9 -7.49 2.12 -10.88
C ILE A 9 -8.17 1.23 -11.93
N ASN A 10 -9.21 0.51 -11.52
CA ASN A 10 -10.05 -0.30 -12.38
C ASN A 10 -11.42 0.37 -12.58
N PRO A 11 -11.65 1.06 -13.71
CA PRO A 11 -12.95 1.63 -14.03
C PRO A 11 -14.09 0.61 -13.91
N GLN A 12 -15.22 1.03 -13.32
CA GLN A 12 -16.42 0.20 -13.14
C GLN A 12 -16.98 -0.25 -14.50
N ASP A 13 -16.97 0.65 -15.48
CA ASP A 13 -17.34 0.42 -16.87
C ASP A 13 -16.62 1.43 -17.77
N ASP A 14 -16.66 1.19 -19.08
CA ASP A 14 -15.94 1.97 -20.10
C ASP A 14 -16.28 3.48 -20.07
N GLN A 15 -17.44 3.86 -19.54
CA GLN A 15 -17.93 5.25 -19.54
C GLN A 15 -17.92 5.87 -18.14
N PHE A 16 -17.54 5.15 -17.09
CA PHE A 16 -17.67 5.65 -15.72
C PHE A 16 -16.88 6.96 -15.51
N LEU A 17 -15.67 7.02 -16.05
CA LEU A 17 -14.82 8.21 -15.98
C LEU A 17 -15.32 9.37 -16.87
N GLU A 18 -16.23 9.13 -17.81
CA GLU A 18 -16.82 10.19 -18.63
C GLU A 18 -18.05 10.83 -17.98
N ARG A 19 -18.63 10.17 -16.96
CA ARG A 19 -19.83 10.66 -16.27
C ARG A 19 -19.52 11.88 -15.42
N GLN A 20 -20.53 12.74 -15.28
CA GLN A 20 -20.42 13.96 -14.47
C GLN A 20 -20.37 13.62 -12.99
N GLU A 21 -19.59 14.36 -12.22
CA GLU A 21 -19.70 14.28 -10.77
C GLU A 21 -21.00 14.94 -10.30
N TRP A 22 -21.54 14.45 -9.18
CA TRP A 22 -22.67 15.12 -8.56
C TRP A 22 -22.19 16.44 -7.93
N ASP A 23 -22.62 17.57 -8.47
CA ASP A 23 -22.30 18.89 -7.94
C ASP A 23 -23.33 19.31 -6.87
N PRO A 24 -22.96 19.27 -5.57
CA PRO A 24 -23.88 19.63 -4.50
C PRO A 24 -24.18 21.14 -4.43
N GLN A 25 -23.32 22.00 -4.99
CA GLN A 25 -23.56 23.45 -5.00
C GLN A 25 -24.66 23.80 -5.99
N ARG A 26 -24.70 23.10 -7.13
CA ARG A 26 -25.71 23.31 -8.17
C ARG A 26 -26.98 22.50 -7.95
N ARG A 27 -26.89 21.28 -7.44
CA ARG A 27 -28.02 20.32 -7.34
C ARG A 27 -28.52 20.08 -5.92
N GLY A 28 -27.83 20.61 -4.90
CA GLY A 28 -28.08 20.27 -3.50
C GLY A 28 -27.48 18.91 -3.12
N PRO A 29 -27.56 18.52 -1.82
CA PRO A 29 -27.12 17.21 -1.37
C PRO A 29 -27.95 16.08 -2.04
N ILE A 30 -27.35 14.89 -2.15
CA ILE A 30 -28.07 13.72 -2.65
C ILE A 30 -29.16 13.32 -1.66
N HIS A 31 -30.39 13.15 -2.13
CA HIS A 31 -31.51 12.60 -1.37
C HIS A 31 -31.57 11.08 -1.49
N HIS A 32 -31.52 10.40 -0.34
CA HIS A 32 -31.51 8.95 -0.26
C HIS A 32 -32.90 8.38 0.10
N PRO A 33 -33.25 7.18 -0.40
CA PRO A 33 -32.54 6.42 -1.43
C PRO A 33 -32.74 7.06 -2.83
N MET A 34 -31.71 7.03 -3.67
CA MET A 34 -31.71 7.79 -4.93
C MET A 34 -32.87 7.45 -5.85
N LEU A 35 -33.19 6.15 -6.00
CA LEU A 35 -34.26 5.69 -6.91
C LEU A 35 -35.67 6.16 -6.53
N LEU A 36 -35.88 6.62 -5.29
CA LEU A 36 -37.15 7.20 -4.85
C LEU A 36 -37.20 8.73 -4.99
N ASN A 37 -36.05 9.38 -5.17
CA ASN A 37 -35.94 10.84 -5.20
C ASN A 37 -35.54 11.39 -6.57
N TYR A 38 -34.96 10.56 -7.45
CA TYR A 38 -34.48 10.99 -8.76
C TYR A 38 -34.92 10.04 -9.87
N HIS A 39 -35.23 10.63 -11.03
CA HIS A 39 -35.47 9.84 -12.25
C HIS A 39 -34.18 9.12 -12.67
N PRO A 40 -34.23 7.86 -13.16
CA PRO A 40 -33.02 7.10 -13.52
C PRO A 40 -32.08 7.81 -14.50
N LEU A 41 -32.61 8.57 -15.46
CA LEU A 41 -31.81 9.39 -16.40
C LEU A 41 -31.00 10.52 -15.73
N VAL A 42 -31.34 10.90 -14.49
CA VAL A 42 -30.50 11.79 -13.68
C VAL A 42 -29.37 10.96 -13.07
N ILE A 43 -29.70 9.85 -12.41
CA ILE A 43 -28.72 8.99 -11.71
C ILE A 43 -27.64 8.47 -12.67
N TYR A 44 -28.04 7.87 -13.79
CA TYR A 44 -27.11 7.17 -14.71
C TYR A 44 -26.14 8.08 -15.46
N ARG A 45 -26.33 9.39 -15.42
CA ARG A 45 -25.41 10.38 -16.02
C ARG A 45 -24.34 10.86 -15.05
N HIS A 46 -24.42 10.47 -13.78
CA HIS A 46 -23.48 10.90 -12.75
C HIS A 46 -22.64 9.73 -12.22
N ARG A 47 -21.47 10.05 -11.69
CA ARG A 47 -20.62 9.13 -10.90
C ARG A 47 -21.25 8.92 -9.52
N VAL A 48 -22.33 8.15 -9.48
CA VAL A 48 -23.00 7.73 -8.25
C VAL A 48 -23.24 6.24 -8.31
N ILE A 49 -22.92 5.54 -7.23
CA ILE A 49 -22.92 4.08 -7.17
C ILE A 49 -23.84 3.65 -6.04
N LYS A 50 -24.89 2.88 -6.37
CA LYS A 50 -25.89 2.42 -5.39
C LYS A 50 -25.28 1.55 -4.29
N GLN A 51 -24.32 0.70 -4.65
CA GLN A 51 -23.72 -0.32 -3.79
C GLN A 51 -22.35 -0.74 -4.31
N ALA A 52 -21.53 -1.39 -3.47
CA ALA A 52 -20.24 -1.95 -3.89
C ALA A 52 -20.34 -2.74 -5.21
N ASP A 53 -19.50 -2.36 -6.18
CA ASP A 53 -19.43 -2.95 -7.53
C ASP A 53 -17.99 -3.37 -7.85
N ALA A 54 -17.11 -2.45 -8.29
CA ALA A 54 -15.69 -2.73 -8.44
C ALA A 54 -15.05 -3.24 -7.14
N ILE A 55 -15.46 -2.67 -6.00
CA ILE A 55 -15.07 -3.10 -4.65
C ILE A 55 -15.56 -4.53 -4.34
N LEU A 56 -16.75 -4.91 -4.81
CA LEU A 56 -17.24 -6.28 -4.67
C LEU A 56 -16.39 -7.26 -5.50
N ALA A 57 -16.00 -6.90 -6.72
CA ALA A 57 -15.09 -7.71 -7.52
C ALA A 57 -13.74 -7.92 -6.81
N MET A 58 -13.19 -6.87 -6.17
CA MET A 58 -11.94 -6.95 -5.40
C MET A 58 -12.04 -7.79 -4.14
N PHE A 59 -13.23 -7.88 -3.54
CA PHE A 59 -13.49 -8.79 -2.45
C PHE A 59 -13.54 -10.25 -2.95
N LEU A 60 -14.37 -10.52 -3.97
CA LEU A 60 -14.61 -11.88 -4.47
C LEU A 60 -13.39 -12.50 -5.15
N LEU A 61 -12.62 -11.69 -5.89
CA LEU A 61 -11.44 -12.09 -6.65
C LEU A 61 -10.16 -11.58 -6.00
N GLY A 62 -10.12 -11.56 -4.67
CA GLY A 62 -9.11 -10.84 -3.90
C GLY A 62 -7.65 -11.22 -4.17
N GLU A 63 -7.36 -12.41 -4.70
CA GLU A 63 -6.00 -12.84 -5.09
C GLU A 63 -5.51 -12.15 -6.39
N HIS A 64 -6.42 -11.66 -7.23
CA HIS A 64 -6.10 -11.00 -8.51
C HIS A 64 -5.80 -9.50 -8.36
N PHE A 65 -6.08 -8.93 -7.19
CA PHE A 65 -5.86 -7.51 -6.92
C PHE A 65 -4.85 -7.39 -5.80
N PRO A 66 -3.63 -6.88 -6.07
CA PRO A 66 -2.72 -6.57 -4.99
C PRO A 66 -3.34 -5.49 -4.10
N TRP A 67 -3.00 -5.53 -2.81
CA TRP A 67 -3.70 -4.73 -1.80
C TRP A 67 -3.61 -3.22 -2.08
N HIS A 68 -2.49 -2.71 -2.61
CA HIS A 68 -2.31 -1.29 -2.95
C HIS A 68 -3.28 -0.85 -4.05
N LEU A 69 -3.54 -1.73 -5.04
CA LEU A 69 -4.55 -1.48 -6.06
C LEU A 69 -5.95 -1.47 -5.46
N LYS A 70 -6.25 -2.35 -4.50
CA LYS A 70 -7.52 -2.30 -3.76
C LYS A 70 -7.68 -0.96 -3.02
N ARG A 71 -6.61 -0.48 -2.36
CA ARG A 71 -6.62 0.81 -1.64
C ARG A 71 -6.91 1.98 -2.58
N ARG A 72 -6.24 2.08 -3.72
CA ARG A 72 -6.52 3.14 -4.72
C ARG A 72 -7.97 3.10 -5.21
N ASN A 73 -8.45 1.92 -5.59
CA ASN A 73 -9.83 1.76 -6.03
C ASN A 73 -10.83 2.06 -4.92
N PHE A 74 -10.53 1.65 -3.68
CA PHE A 74 -11.36 1.98 -2.52
C PHE A 74 -11.44 3.49 -2.33
N ASN A 75 -10.31 4.20 -2.29
CA ASN A 75 -10.27 5.66 -2.15
C ASN A 75 -11.01 6.38 -3.28
N PHE A 76 -10.95 5.83 -4.50
CA PHE A 76 -11.67 6.38 -5.63
C PHE A 76 -13.19 6.14 -5.55
N TYR A 77 -13.62 4.91 -5.22
CA TYR A 77 -15.04 4.51 -5.31
C TYR A 77 -15.86 4.74 -4.04
N GLU A 78 -15.23 4.80 -2.87
CA GLU A 78 -15.93 4.98 -1.60
C GLU A 78 -16.75 6.29 -1.59
N PRO A 79 -16.20 7.46 -2.00
CA PRO A 79 -16.95 8.71 -2.02
C PRO A 79 -18.15 8.71 -2.98
N TYR A 80 -18.11 7.88 -4.04
CA TYR A 80 -19.20 7.76 -5.00
C TYR A 80 -20.25 6.72 -4.59
N THR A 81 -19.99 5.90 -3.56
CA THR A 81 -20.90 4.82 -3.14
C THR A 81 -21.92 5.33 -2.13
N THR A 82 -23.19 5.42 -2.53
CA THR A 82 -24.27 5.95 -1.69
C THR A 82 -24.72 5.02 -0.57
N GLY A 83 -24.41 3.72 -0.71
CA GLY A 83 -24.82 2.71 0.25
C GLY A 83 -26.33 2.50 0.32
N ASP A 84 -27.11 2.90 -0.68
CA ASP A 84 -28.58 2.78 -0.71
C ASP A 84 -29.06 1.31 -0.62
N SER A 85 -28.20 0.36 -0.98
CA SER A 85 -28.45 -1.07 -0.82
C SER A 85 -27.96 -1.60 0.51
N SER A 86 -28.74 -2.49 1.13
CA SER A 86 -28.34 -3.22 2.34
C SER A 86 -27.13 -4.14 2.14
N LEU A 87 -26.76 -4.47 0.89
CA LEU A 87 -25.56 -5.23 0.54
C LEU A 87 -24.27 -4.38 0.54
N SER A 88 -24.36 -3.05 0.56
CA SER A 88 -23.18 -2.22 0.32
C SER A 88 -22.24 -2.16 1.51
N ALA A 89 -22.80 -1.93 2.71
CA ALA A 89 -22.00 -1.65 3.91
C ALA A 89 -21.10 -2.84 4.28
N CYS A 90 -21.59 -4.09 4.19
CA CYS A 90 -20.78 -5.25 4.56
C CYS A 90 -19.52 -5.39 3.67
N ILE A 91 -19.66 -5.19 2.36
CA ILE A 91 -18.54 -5.30 1.42
C ILE A 91 -17.57 -4.12 1.56
N GLN A 92 -18.10 -2.90 1.68
CA GLN A 92 -17.28 -1.71 1.96
C GLN A 92 -16.50 -1.88 3.26
N GLY A 93 -17.14 -2.38 4.33
CA GLY A 93 -16.49 -2.63 5.61
C GLY A 93 -15.37 -3.66 5.55
N ILE A 94 -15.57 -4.76 4.80
CA ILE A 94 -14.53 -5.78 4.61
C ILE A 94 -13.30 -5.21 3.90
N VAL A 95 -13.51 -4.49 2.80
CA VAL A 95 -12.40 -3.94 2.00
C VAL A 95 -11.74 -2.75 2.71
N ALA A 96 -12.51 -1.94 3.44
CA ALA A 96 -11.98 -0.87 4.30
C ALA A 96 -10.97 -1.43 5.31
N LEU A 97 -11.34 -2.49 6.04
CA LEU A 97 -10.44 -3.17 6.98
C LEU A 97 -9.21 -3.76 6.28
N GLU A 98 -9.40 -4.39 5.13
CA GLU A 98 -8.29 -4.96 4.35
C GLU A 98 -7.27 -3.89 3.89
N CYS A 99 -7.74 -2.68 3.60
CA CYS A 99 -6.94 -1.53 3.20
C CYS A 99 -6.44 -0.67 4.37
N GLY A 100 -6.68 -1.06 5.63
CA GLY A 100 -6.19 -0.36 6.82
C GLY A 100 -7.10 0.75 7.37
N TYR A 101 -8.30 0.93 6.81
CA TYR A 101 -9.29 1.91 7.29
C TYR A 101 -10.10 1.35 8.46
N GLY A 102 -9.44 1.10 9.59
CA GLY A 102 -9.99 0.42 10.77
C GLY A 102 -11.31 1.01 11.28
N GLU A 103 -11.34 2.33 11.50
CA GLU A 103 -12.53 3.02 12.04
C GLU A 103 -13.70 3.03 11.06
N LEU A 104 -13.43 3.29 9.77
CA LEU A 104 -14.44 3.25 8.71
C LEU A 104 -14.99 1.83 8.51
N GLY A 105 -14.12 0.83 8.54
CA GLY A 105 -14.51 -0.58 8.49
C GLY A 105 -15.41 -0.98 9.65
N ALA A 106 -15.08 -0.56 10.87
CA ALA A 106 -15.91 -0.77 12.06
C ALA A 106 -17.26 -0.06 11.96
N HIS A 107 -17.29 1.15 11.40
CA HIS A 107 -18.52 1.88 11.13
C HIS A 107 -19.44 1.10 10.19
N TYR A 108 -18.90 0.60 9.07
CA TYR A 108 -19.65 -0.22 8.12
C TYR A 108 -20.12 -1.56 8.71
N ILE A 109 -19.32 -2.20 9.57
CA ILE A 109 -19.74 -3.40 10.34
C ILE A 109 -20.96 -3.08 11.20
N ARG A 110 -20.95 -1.95 11.91
CA ARG A 110 -22.09 -1.52 12.73
C ARG A 110 -23.32 -1.28 11.87
N GLN A 111 -23.18 -0.60 10.73
CA GLN A 111 -24.29 -0.37 9.80
C GLN A 111 -24.91 -1.68 9.30
N THR A 112 -24.11 -2.67 8.90
CA THR A 112 -24.67 -3.96 8.43
C THR A 112 -25.35 -4.74 9.55
N ALA A 113 -24.81 -4.70 10.77
CA ALA A 113 -25.35 -5.45 11.91
C ALA A 113 -26.65 -4.85 12.47
N LEU A 114 -26.79 -3.52 12.41
CA LEU A 114 -27.90 -2.79 12.99
C LEU A 114 -28.93 -2.30 11.95
N MET A 115 -28.77 -2.70 10.68
CA MET A 115 -29.61 -2.34 9.53
C MET A 115 -31.11 -2.29 9.86
N ASP A 116 -31.65 -3.42 10.33
CA ASP A 116 -33.07 -3.57 10.64
C ASP A 116 -33.40 -3.16 12.08
N ILE A 117 -32.46 -3.36 13.02
CA ILE A 117 -32.66 -3.04 14.45
C ILE A 117 -32.85 -1.54 14.67
N GLU A 118 -32.04 -0.72 13.98
CA GLU A 118 -32.10 0.75 14.06
C GLU A 118 -32.91 1.35 12.90
N ASP A 119 -33.55 0.53 12.06
CA ASP A 119 -34.28 0.93 10.86
C ASP A 119 -33.51 1.95 9.99
N LEU A 120 -32.23 1.66 9.74
CA LEU A 120 -31.30 2.60 9.10
C LEU A 120 -31.73 3.04 7.69
N LYS A 121 -32.55 2.21 7.03
CA LYS A 121 -33.12 2.47 5.70
C LYS A 121 -34.57 2.94 5.72
N ARG A 122 -35.18 3.08 6.91
CA ARG A 122 -36.56 3.56 7.13
C ARG A 122 -37.63 2.76 6.37
N ASN A 123 -37.34 1.49 6.13
CA ASN A 123 -38.13 0.57 5.33
C ASN A 123 -38.16 -0.84 5.93
N THR A 124 -37.72 -1.03 7.18
CA THR A 124 -37.77 -2.35 7.86
C THR A 124 -39.21 -2.86 7.97
N LYS A 125 -40.19 -1.95 8.01
CA LYS A 125 -41.63 -2.27 7.94
C LYS A 125 -42.01 -3.05 6.67
N ASP A 126 -41.25 -2.90 5.60
CA ASP A 126 -41.50 -3.55 4.30
C ASP A 126 -40.86 -4.96 4.22
N GLY A 127 -40.02 -5.30 5.21
CA GLY A 127 -39.37 -6.60 5.35
C GLY A 127 -37.95 -6.49 5.91
N LEU A 128 -37.44 -7.60 6.46
CA LEU A 128 -36.07 -7.68 6.96
C LEU A 128 -35.06 -7.79 5.81
N HIS A 129 -33.90 -7.15 5.97
CA HIS A 129 -32.82 -7.21 4.99
C HIS A 129 -31.95 -8.46 5.19
N THR A 130 -32.43 -9.61 4.72
CA THR A 130 -31.73 -10.92 4.87
C THR A 130 -30.29 -10.93 4.37
N ALA A 131 -29.99 -10.20 3.30
CA ALA A 131 -28.62 -10.05 2.81
C ALA A 131 -27.70 -9.30 3.79
N ALA A 132 -28.20 -8.31 4.51
CA ALA A 132 -27.45 -7.60 5.54
C ALA A 132 -27.24 -8.45 6.81
N MET A 133 -28.23 -9.28 7.16
CA MET A 133 -28.07 -10.26 8.23
C MET A 133 -26.93 -11.24 7.92
N ALA A 134 -26.89 -11.79 6.70
CA ALA A 134 -25.74 -12.61 6.25
C ALA A 134 -24.44 -11.79 6.17
N GLY A 135 -24.53 -10.54 5.71
CA GLY A 135 -23.43 -9.58 5.63
C GLY A 135 -22.76 -9.31 6.97
N SER A 136 -23.50 -9.40 8.08
CA SER A 136 -22.96 -9.23 9.43
C SER A 136 -21.93 -10.31 9.77
N TRP A 137 -22.21 -11.57 9.42
CA TRP A 137 -21.26 -12.66 9.59
C TRP A 137 -20.05 -12.49 8.66
N LEU A 138 -20.29 -12.10 7.39
CA LEU A 138 -19.21 -11.85 6.43
C LEU A 138 -18.27 -10.75 6.93
N ALA A 139 -18.80 -9.64 7.44
CA ALA A 139 -17.99 -8.52 7.88
C ALA A 139 -17.11 -8.87 9.09
N LEU A 140 -17.58 -9.74 9.99
CA LEU A 140 -16.78 -10.27 11.10
C LEU A 140 -15.71 -11.25 10.64
N VAL A 141 -16.07 -12.22 9.80
CA VAL A 141 -15.15 -13.31 9.42
C VAL A 141 -14.18 -12.85 8.32
N TYR A 142 -14.67 -12.24 7.25
CA TYR A 142 -13.82 -11.78 6.14
C TYR A 142 -13.19 -10.42 6.40
N GLY A 143 -13.81 -9.57 7.22
CA GLY A 143 -13.26 -8.26 7.61
C GLY A 143 -12.34 -8.39 8.81
N VAL A 144 -12.91 -8.54 10.01
CA VAL A 144 -12.16 -8.52 11.28
C VAL A 144 -11.15 -9.67 11.40
N ALA A 145 -11.53 -10.89 11.04
CA ALA A 145 -10.58 -12.02 11.05
C ALA A 145 -9.69 -12.08 9.81
N GLY A 146 -9.95 -11.23 8.80
CA GLY A 146 -9.23 -11.22 7.54
C GLY A 146 -9.24 -12.58 6.83
N TYR A 147 -10.31 -13.37 7.00
CA TYR A 147 -10.37 -14.72 6.47
C TYR A 147 -10.39 -14.73 4.95
N ARG A 148 -9.51 -15.52 4.33
CA ARG A 148 -9.50 -15.84 2.90
C ARG A 148 -9.08 -17.30 2.70
N LEU A 149 -9.29 -17.85 1.52
CA LEU A 149 -8.64 -19.09 1.10
C LEU A 149 -7.45 -18.73 0.22
N LYS A 150 -6.25 -19.22 0.58
CA LYS A 150 -5.06 -19.22 -0.30
C LYS A 150 -4.97 -20.57 -0.97
N GLY A 151 -5.46 -20.67 -2.20
CA GLY A 151 -5.74 -21.96 -2.82
C GLY A 151 -6.75 -22.78 -2.00
N LYS A 152 -6.31 -23.84 -1.32
CA LYS A 152 -7.15 -24.68 -0.44
C LYS A 152 -6.91 -24.43 1.06
N THR A 153 -6.00 -23.53 1.41
CA THR A 153 -5.57 -23.32 2.79
C THR A 153 -6.25 -22.09 3.38
N PRO A 154 -6.97 -22.19 4.50
CA PRO A 154 -7.54 -21.02 5.16
C PRO A 154 -6.44 -20.09 5.66
N SER A 155 -6.62 -18.79 5.43
CA SER A 155 -5.70 -17.73 5.82
C SER A 155 -6.45 -16.70 6.65
N PHE A 156 -5.81 -16.19 7.69
CA PHE A 156 -6.35 -15.19 8.59
C PHE A 156 -5.37 -14.03 8.72
N ARG A 157 -5.89 -12.80 8.64
CA ARG A 157 -5.15 -11.55 8.86
C ARG A 157 -5.93 -10.74 9.91
N PRO A 158 -5.87 -11.14 11.19
CA PRO A 158 -6.78 -10.62 12.20
C PRO A 158 -6.46 -9.16 12.53
N HIS A 159 -7.48 -8.31 12.50
CA HIS A 159 -7.42 -6.90 12.92
C HIS A 159 -8.66 -6.57 13.74
N LEU A 160 -8.50 -6.55 15.07
CA LEU A 160 -9.60 -6.28 15.99
C LEU A 160 -9.86 -4.76 16.06
N PRO A 161 -11.07 -4.28 15.74
CA PRO A 161 -11.37 -2.84 15.81
C PRO A 161 -11.16 -2.27 17.21
N LYS A 162 -10.75 -1.00 17.27
CA LYS A 162 -10.53 -0.29 18.54
C LYS A 162 -11.77 -0.37 19.44
N GLY A 163 -11.56 -0.71 20.72
CA GLY A 163 -12.61 -0.86 21.72
C GLY A 163 -13.31 -2.22 21.74
N TRP A 164 -12.95 -3.14 20.83
CA TRP A 164 -13.41 -4.53 20.88
C TRP A 164 -12.45 -5.37 21.70
N SER A 165 -12.96 -6.17 22.61
CA SER A 165 -12.13 -7.02 23.48
C SER A 165 -11.84 -8.39 22.86
N ARG A 166 -12.79 -8.96 22.12
CA ARG A 166 -12.67 -10.29 21.53
C ARG A 166 -13.69 -10.57 20.42
N LEU A 167 -13.28 -11.35 19.42
CA LEU A 167 -14.16 -12.02 18.45
C LEU A 167 -13.94 -13.54 18.53
N THR A 168 -15.02 -14.33 18.54
CA THR A 168 -14.93 -15.80 18.51
C THR A 168 -15.94 -16.38 17.54
N PHE A 169 -15.50 -17.30 16.69
CA PHE A 169 -16.35 -18.00 15.72
C PHE A 169 -15.78 -19.39 15.42
N SER A 170 -16.49 -20.15 14.58
CA SER A 170 -16.01 -21.45 14.11
C SER A 170 -16.31 -21.62 12.63
N LEU A 171 -15.41 -22.30 11.94
CA LEU A 171 -15.53 -22.69 10.54
C LEU A 171 -15.42 -24.20 10.43
N GLN A 172 -16.15 -24.81 9.50
CA GLN A 172 -16.07 -26.24 9.23
C GLN A 172 -15.40 -26.47 7.87
N PHE A 173 -14.36 -27.31 7.87
CA PHE A 173 -13.64 -27.75 6.69
C PHE A 173 -13.74 -29.27 6.63
N ASP A 174 -14.63 -29.78 5.76
CA ASP A 174 -14.99 -31.20 5.72
C ASP A 174 -15.42 -31.71 7.12
N LYS A 175 -14.58 -32.54 7.76
CA LYS A 175 -14.84 -33.07 9.12
C LYS A 175 -14.18 -32.27 10.24
N VAL A 176 -13.34 -31.27 9.90
CA VAL A 176 -12.57 -30.49 10.86
C VAL A 176 -13.30 -29.21 11.22
N PHE A 177 -13.60 -29.04 12.52
CA PHE A 177 -14.12 -27.79 13.07
C PHE A 177 -12.96 -26.95 13.59
N LEU A 178 -12.73 -25.80 12.97
CA LEU A 178 -11.73 -24.82 13.40
C LEU A 178 -12.41 -23.73 14.22
N LYS A 179 -12.16 -23.70 15.53
CA LYS A 179 -12.51 -22.58 16.39
C LYS A 179 -11.43 -21.51 16.32
N VAL A 180 -11.84 -20.26 16.10
CA VAL A 180 -10.97 -19.09 16.05
C VAL A 180 -11.39 -18.12 17.13
N GLU A 181 -10.45 -17.66 17.95
CA GLU A 181 -10.65 -16.63 18.97
C GLU A 181 -9.59 -15.55 18.83
N ILE A 182 -10.00 -14.34 18.49
CA ILE A 182 -9.14 -13.16 18.28
C ILE A 182 -9.33 -12.23 19.48
N GLY A 183 -8.30 -12.06 20.29
CA GLY A 183 -8.22 -11.02 21.32
C GLY A 183 -7.26 -9.90 20.90
N GLU A 184 -7.08 -8.88 21.75
CA GLU A 184 -6.23 -7.72 21.45
C GLU A 184 -4.76 -8.08 21.19
N ARG A 185 -4.21 -9.04 21.95
CA ARG A 185 -2.78 -9.43 21.88
C ARG A 185 -2.56 -10.81 21.28
N GLU A 186 -3.53 -11.70 21.39
CA GLU A 186 -3.39 -13.11 21.04
C GLU A 186 -4.59 -13.59 20.21
N THR A 187 -4.30 -14.31 19.15
CA THR A 187 -5.26 -15.08 18.37
C THR A 187 -5.01 -16.56 18.60
N SER A 188 -6.04 -17.30 18.99
CA SER A 188 -5.96 -18.74 19.18
C SER A 188 -6.79 -19.51 18.15
N TYR A 189 -6.26 -20.65 17.73
CA TYR A 189 -6.88 -21.57 16.80
C TYR A 189 -6.94 -22.95 17.43
N ARG A 190 -8.07 -23.65 17.31
CA ARG A 190 -8.21 -25.03 17.78
C ARG A 190 -9.01 -25.84 16.78
N ALA A 191 -8.47 -27.00 16.39
CA ALA A 191 -9.12 -27.91 15.45
C ALA A 191 -9.71 -29.11 16.17
N GLN A 192 -10.94 -29.49 15.84
CA GLN A 192 -11.60 -30.71 16.33
C GLN A 192 -12.00 -31.57 15.14
N GLY A 193 -11.96 -32.90 15.28
CA GLY A 193 -12.25 -33.83 14.18
C GLY A 193 -11.08 -34.07 13.21
N GLY A 194 -9.90 -33.52 13.51
CA GLY A 194 -8.66 -33.73 12.75
C GLY A 194 -7.67 -32.59 12.98
N GLU A 195 -6.65 -32.53 12.13
CA GLU A 195 -5.70 -31.41 12.06
C GLU A 195 -5.93 -30.65 10.76
N ILE A 196 -5.62 -29.35 10.76
CA ILE A 196 -5.72 -28.48 9.59
C ILE A 196 -4.52 -27.55 9.52
N GLU A 197 -4.01 -27.32 8.32
CA GLU A 197 -3.03 -26.26 8.08
C GLU A 197 -3.73 -24.95 7.80
N ILE A 198 -3.24 -23.87 8.41
CA ILE A 198 -3.75 -22.51 8.21
C ILE A 198 -2.59 -21.56 7.94
N PHE A 199 -2.90 -20.38 7.41
CA PHE A 199 -2.03 -19.22 7.49
C PHE A 199 -2.54 -18.25 8.57
N HIS A 200 -1.65 -17.81 9.44
CA HIS A 200 -1.80 -16.62 10.25
C HIS A 200 -0.86 -15.56 9.69
N ARG A 201 -1.41 -14.61 8.94
CA ARG A 201 -0.65 -13.70 8.06
C ARG A 201 0.26 -14.49 7.12
N SER A 202 1.57 -14.23 7.14
CA SER A 202 2.56 -14.97 6.34
C SER A 202 3.02 -16.27 6.99
N GLU A 203 2.68 -16.53 8.26
CA GLU A 203 3.09 -17.74 8.96
C GLU A 203 2.16 -18.92 8.65
N ARG A 204 2.73 -20.05 8.27
CA ARG A 204 1.99 -21.31 8.05
C ARG A 204 2.05 -22.16 9.31
N VAL A 205 0.89 -22.57 9.81
CA VAL A 205 0.78 -23.25 11.10
C VAL A 205 -0.16 -24.44 11.00
N LYS A 206 0.25 -25.57 11.59
CA LYS A 206 -0.59 -26.76 11.72
C LYS A 206 -1.37 -26.69 13.03
N VAL A 207 -2.70 -26.76 12.93
CA VAL A 207 -3.62 -26.64 14.07
C VAL A 207 -4.25 -28.00 14.36
N GLY A 208 -4.09 -28.47 15.60
CA GLY A 208 -4.73 -29.68 16.10
C GLY A 208 -5.64 -29.42 17.32
N PRO A 209 -6.05 -30.48 18.04
CA PRO A 209 -6.90 -30.39 19.22
C PRO A 209 -6.30 -29.64 20.42
N SER A 210 -4.98 -29.64 20.56
CA SER A 210 -4.26 -28.82 21.56
C SER A 210 -4.40 -27.33 21.27
N GLY A 211 -4.63 -26.97 20.01
CA GLY A 211 -4.65 -25.61 19.52
C GLY A 211 -3.27 -24.96 19.45
N VAL A 212 -3.25 -23.76 18.90
CA VAL A 212 -2.08 -22.87 18.81
C VAL A 212 -2.51 -21.45 19.18
N LYS A 213 -1.56 -20.66 19.67
CA LYS A 213 -1.73 -19.27 20.07
C LYS A 213 -0.64 -18.46 19.39
N LEU A 214 -1.03 -17.38 18.72
CA LEU A 214 -0.16 -16.51 17.94
C LEU A 214 -0.48 -15.06 18.28
N SER A 215 0.44 -14.13 18.04
CA SER A 215 0.20 -12.72 18.27
C SER A 215 -0.97 -12.23 17.38
N THR A 216 -1.90 -11.47 17.93
CA THR A 216 -2.89 -10.76 17.10
C THR A 216 -2.22 -9.62 16.35
N GLN A 217 -1.24 -8.96 16.97
CA GLN A 217 -0.45 -7.92 16.34
C GLN A 217 0.55 -8.54 15.36
N ALA A 218 0.82 -7.84 14.27
CA ALA A 218 1.89 -8.25 13.37
C ALA A 218 3.24 -8.15 14.07
N LEU A 219 4.19 -8.96 13.61
CA LEU A 219 5.58 -8.92 14.06
C LEU A 219 6.45 -8.52 12.86
N CYS A 220 7.50 -7.74 13.11
CA CYS A 220 8.40 -7.34 12.04
C CYS A 220 9.17 -8.54 11.47
N LYS A 221 9.10 -8.72 10.15
CA LYS A 221 9.78 -9.77 9.39
C LYS A 221 10.65 -9.25 8.26
N ALA A 222 10.50 -7.96 7.89
CA ALA A 222 11.34 -7.33 6.89
C ALA A 222 11.60 -5.85 7.17
N VAL A 223 12.78 -5.39 6.76
CA VAL A 223 13.13 -3.97 6.69
C VAL A 223 13.40 -3.59 5.23
N LEU A 224 12.68 -2.58 4.75
CA LEU A 224 12.73 -2.06 3.40
C LEU A 224 13.45 -0.72 3.42
N PHE A 225 14.53 -0.61 2.68
CA PHE A 225 15.37 0.57 2.63
C PHE A 225 15.08 1.33 1.33
N ASP A 226 14.86 2.64 1.41
CA ASP A 226 15.23 3.46 0.27
C ASP A 226 16.75 3.33 0.01
N LEU A 227 17.17 3.62 -1.21
CA LEU A 227 18.57 3.54 -1.59
C LEU A 227 19.29 4.86 -1.37
N ASP A 228 18.73 5.94 -1.90
CA ASP A 228 19.33 7.26 -1.96
C ASP A 228 19.01 8.00 -0.65
N GLY A 229 20.03 8.52 0.03
CA GLY A 229 19.85 9.21 1.31
C GLY A 229 19.67 8.29 2.52
N VAL A 230 19.43 6.99 2.30
CA VAL A 230 19.36 5.98 3.37
C VAL A 230 20.54 4.99 3.32
N VAL A 231 20.80 4.33 2.20
CA VAL A 231 21.91 3.35 2.10
C VAL A 231 23.19 4.01 1.61
N THR A 232 23.08 4.89 0.62
CA THR A 232 24.18 5.64 0.01
C THR A 232 23.66 7.02 -0.41
N SER A 233 24.56 7.97 -0.67
CA SER A 233 24.18 9.24 -1.32
C SER A 233 24.57 9.22 -2.79
N THR A 234 23.59 9.26 -3.72
CA THR A 234 23.90 9.41 -5.16
C THR A 234 23.59 10.78 -5.76
N ASP A 235 23.15 11.73 -4.94
CA ASP A 235 22.81 13.11 -5.32
C ASP A 235 23.91 13.80 -6.14
N GLU A 236 25.17 13.63 -5.71
CA GLU A 236 26.30 14.28 -6.37
C GLU A 236 26.54 13.72 -7.77
N TYR A 237 26.43 12.41 -7.96
CA TYR A 237 26.58 11.76 -9.27
C TYR A 237 25.48 12.22 -10.23
N HIS A 238 24.26 12.42 -9.74
CA HIS A 238 23.17 13.00 -10.53
C HIS A 238 23.47 14.43 -10.96
N TYR A 239 23.92 15.28 -10.04
CA TYR A 239 24.29 16.65 -10.33
C TYR A 239 25.40 16.73 -11.37
N GLN A 240 26.47 15.95 -11.20
CA GLN A 240 27.61 15.97 -12.12
C GLN A 240 27.21 15.51 -13.54
N ALA A 241 26.37 14.48 -13.65
CA ALA A 241 25.88 14.02 -14.94
C ALA A 241 24.97 15.05 -15.63
N TRP A 242 24.08 15.73 -14.89
CA TRP A 242 23.28 16.83 -15.44
C TRP A 242 24.13 18.05 -15.80
N LYS A 243 25.12 18.41 -14.97
CA LYS A 243 26.04 19.51 -15.21
C LYS A 243 26.87 19.26 -16.47
N LYS A 244 27.32 18.02 -16.68
CA LYS A 244 28.03 17.61 -17.91
C LYS A 244 27.14 17.76 -19.14
N LEU A 245 25.88 17.35 -19.07
CA LEU A 245 24.91 17.52 -20.16
C LEU A 245 24.66 19.00 -20.47
N ALA A 246 24.37 19.79 -19.45
CA ALA A 246 24.14 21.22 -19.59
C ALA A 246 25.36 21.92 -20.21
N ASN A 247 26.57 21.62 -19.76
CA ASN A 247 27.79 22.20 -20.33
C ASN A 247 28.00 21.81 -21.81
N GLN A 248 27.65 20.58 -22.22
CA GLN A 248 27.76 20.14 -23.61
C GLN A 248 26.79 20.89 -24.52
N GLU A 249 25.55 21.09 -24.05
CA GLU A 249 24.50 21.77 -24.81
C GLU A 249 24.53 23.31 -24.66
N GLY A 250 25.46 23.84 -23.85
CA GLY A 250 25.59 25.28 -23.59
C GLY A 250 24.52 25.86 -22.66
N TRP A 251 23.89 25.02 -21.85
CA TRP A 251 22.84 25.39 -20.91
C TRP A 251 23.39 25.80 -19.54
N SER A 252 22.71 26.77 -18.92
CA SER A 252 22.92 27.14 -17.52
C SER A 252 22.31 26.09 -16.60
N PHE A 253 23.13 25.58 -15.67
CA PHE A 253 22.71 24.63 -14.65
C PHE A 253 23.60 24.77 -13.42
N ASP A 254 23.00 25.05 -12.27
CA ASP A 254 23.68 25.20 -10.99
C ASP A 254 22.96 24.41 -9.89
N ARG A 255 23.39 24.60 -8.63
CA ARG A 255 22.82 23.88 -7.50
C ARG A 255 21.39 24.34 -7.18
N GLU A 256 21.02 25.58 -7.46
CA GLU A 256 19.66 26.08 -7.24
C GLU A 256 18.70 25.41 -8.22
N VAL A 257 19.08 25.29 -9.50
CA VAL A 257 18.29 24.52 -10.46
C VAL A 257 18.22 23.06 -10.04
N ASN A 258 19.35 22.43 -9.66
CA ASN A 258 19.40 21.03 -9.23
C ASN A 258 18.47 20.72 -8.04
N GLN A 259 18.26 21.66 -7.11
CA GLN A 259 17.32 21.44 -6.01
C GLN A 259 15.89 21.19 -6.49
N ARG A 260 15.49 21.81 -7.61
CA ARG A 260 14.17 21.61 -8.23
C ARG A 260 14.02 20.23 -8.89
N LEU A 261 15.12 19.51 -9.11
CA LEU A 261 15.12 18.17 -9.71
C LEU A 261 14.95 17.06 -8.68
N ARG A 262 14.99 17.37 -7.37
CA ARG A 262 14.85 16.37 -6.31
C ARG A 262 13.43 15.79 -6.34
N GLY A 263 13.35 14.46 -6.37
CA GLY A 263 12.07 13.73 -6.31
C GLY A 263 11.26 13.71 -7.61
N VAL A 264 11.75 14.27 -8.72
CA VAL A 264 11.06 14.20 -10.02
C VAL A 264 11.71 13.19 -10.97
N SER A 265 10.96 12.74 -11.99
CA SER A 265 11.47 11.78 -12.97
C SER A 265 12.65 12.34 -13.79
N ARG A 266 13.41 11.48 -14.48
CA ARG A 266 14.52 11.92 -15.35
C ARG A 266 14.05 12.83 -16.49
N LEU A 267 12.89 12.51 -17.08
CA LEU A 267 12.31 13.32 -18.15
C LEU A 267 11.84 14.67 -17.60
N GLU A 268 11.23 14.67 -16.42
CA GLU A 268 10.78 15.91 -15.77
C GLU A 268 11.94 16.77 -15.30
N SER A 269 13.01 16.14 -14.80
CA SER A 269 14.28 16.82 -14.52
C SER A 269 14.83 17.52 -15.76
N LEU A 270 14.81 16.85 -16.93
CA LEU A 270 15.21 17.48 -18.19
C LEU A 270 14.28 18.64 -18.54
N ASN A 271 12.96 18.48 -18.43
CA ASN A 271 12.00 19.55 -18.72
C ASN A 271 12.27 20.79 -17.83
N ILE A 272 12.55 20.62 -16.54
CA ILE A 272 12.90 21.74 -15.64
C ILE A 272 14.18 22.46 -16.11
N ILE A 273 15.20 21.71 -16.54
CA ILE A 273 16.44 22.29 -17.09
C ILE A 273 16.14 23.06 -18.39
N LEU A 274 15.35 22.47 -19.29
CA LEU A 274 14.97 23.08 -20.55
C LEU A 274 14.17 24.37 -20.34
N ASP A 275 13.19 24.35 -19.44
CA ASP A 275 12.37 25.51 -19.06
C ASP A 275 13.23 26.64 -18.48
N HIS A 276 14.17 26.30 -17.60
CA HIS A 276 15.12 27.28 -17.04
C HIS A 276 15.97 27.95 -18.14
N ASN A 277 16.33 27.20 -19.17
CA ASN A 277 17.14 27.68 -20.29
C ASN A 277 16.30 28.22 -21.47
N GLN A 278 14.97 28.20 -21.38
CA GLN A 278 14.05 28.60 -22.44
C GLN A 278 14.29 27.83 -23.76
N VAL A 279 14.64 26.55 -23.65
CA VAL A 279 14.91 25.67 -24.79
C VAL A 279 13.71 24.75 -25.00
N THR A 280 13.29 24.58 -26.27
CA THR A 280 12.27 23.61 -26.64
C THR A 280 12.90 22.53 -27.51
N LEU A 281 12.69 21.27 -27.14
CA LEU A 281 13.16 20.10 -27.87
C LEU A 281 11.99 19.21 -28.25
N SER A 282 12.15 18.44 -29.33
CA SER A 282 11.22 17.36 -29.65
C SER A 282 11.33 16.22 -28.63
N GLU A 283 10.27 15.41 -28.52
CA GLU A 283 10.26 14.25 -27.61
C GLU A 283 11.36 13.23 -27.93
N GLU A 284 11.71 13.07 -29.22
CA GLU A 284 12.81 12.19 -29.64
C GLU A 284 14.17 12.70 -29.14
N GLU A 285 14.41 14.01 -29.17
CA GLU A 285 15.63 14.62 -28.65
C GLU A 285 15.71 14.51 -27.13
N LYS A 286 14.61 14.77 -26.42
CA LYS A 286 14.54 14.59 -24.96
C LYS A 286 14.90 13.16 -24.56
N PHE A 287 14.35 12.18 -25.28
CA PHE A 287 14.65 10.78 -25.04
C PHE A 287 16.15 10.48 -25.25
N LYS A 288 16.75 10.97 -26.34
CA LYS A 288 18.20 10.80 -26.59
C LYS A 288 19.06 11.41 -25.50
N LEU A 289 18.78 12.65 -25.07
CA LEU A 289 19.58 13.32 -24.05
C LEU A 289 19.45 12.68 -22.67
N THR A 290 18.26 12.23 -22.30
CA THR A 290 18.04 11.50 -21.04
C THR A 290 18.81 10.17 -21.01
N GLU A 291 18.90 9.46 -22.14
CA GLU A 291 19.72 8.24 -22.27
C GLU A 291 21.22 8.54 -22.19
N ILE A 292 21.71 9.59 -22.87
CA ILE A 292 23.11 10.02 -22.78
C ILE A 292 23.49 10.36 -21.32
N LYS A 293 22.68 11.18 -20.65
CA LYS A 293 22.87 11.51 -19.23
C LYS A 293 22.89 10.26 -18.36
N ASN A 294 22.00 9.31 -18.62
CA ASN A 294 21.93 8.06 -17.87
C ASN A 294 23.19 7.21 -18.06
N GLY A 295 23.73 7.18 -19.28
CA GLY A 295 25.02 6.54 -19.56
C GLY A 295 26.17 7.15 -18.75
N TRP A 296 26.29 8.47 -18.71
CA TRP A 296 27.32 9.14 -17.89
C TRP A 296 27.12 8.94 -16.39
N TYR A 297 25.88 8.96 -15.92
CA TYR A 297 25.57 8.65 -14.52
C TYR A 297 26.00 7.22 -14.16
N ARG A 298 25.69 6.22 -15.01
CA ARG A 298 26.15 4.84 -14.79
C ARG A 298 27.68 4.72 -14.81
N GLN A 299 28.34 5.47 -15.69
CA GLN A 299 29.81 5.53 -15.72
C GLN A 299 30.37 6.15 -14.43
N SER A 300 29.76 7.22 -13.91
CA SER A 300 30.24 7.83 -12.67
C SER A 300 30.02 6.93 -11.45
N LEU A 301 29.05 6.02 -11.49
CA LEU A 301 28.87 4.99 -10.47
C LEU A 301 29.96 3.90 -10.49
N GLU A 302 30.85 3.86 -11.48
CA GLU A 302 31.96 2.88 -11.50
C GLU A 302 32.95 3.08 -10.35
N SER A 303 33.10 4.31 -9.85
CA SER A 303 33.94 4.63 -8.69
C SER A 303 33.27 4.32 -7.35
N LEU A 304 31.97 3.99 -7.35
CA LEU A 304 31.24 3.69 -6.13
C LEU A 304 31.76 2.38 -5.51
N SER A 305 31.92 2.39 -4.20
CA SER A 305 32.48 1.29 -3.41
C SER A 305 31.78 1.15 -2.06
N GLY A 306 32.16 0.14 -1.27
CA GLY A 306 31.62 -0.02 0.09
C GLY A 306 31.90 1.16 1.03
N ASP A 307 32.90 2.01 0.74
CA ASP A 307 33.20 3.20 1.54
C ASP A 307 32.16 4.32 1.36
N ASP A 308 31.31 4.22 0.33
CA ASP A 308 30.22 5.17 0.06
C ASP A 308 28.92 4.83 0.82
N LEU A 309 28.93 3.77 1.64
CA LEU A 309 27.82 3.48 2.55
C LEU A 309 27.64 4.61 3.56
N LEU A 310 26.39 5.00 3.76
CA LEU A 310 26.08 5.95 4.83
C LEU A 310 26.42 5.35 6.20
N PRO A 311 26.78 6.21 7.19
CA PRO A 311 27.20 5.76 8.51
C PRO A 311 26.25 4.71 9.11
N ASN A 312 26.82 3.68 9.75
CA ASN A 312 26.09 2.60 10.46
C ASN A 312 25.23 1.66 9.59
N ILE A 313 25.02 1.92 8.29
CA ILE A 313 24.16 1.07 7.45
C ILE A 313 24.72 -0.35 7.28
N GLY A 314 26.03 -0.49 7.07
CA GLY A 314 26.66 -1.80 6.96
C GLY A 314 26.47 -2.65 8.22
N GLU A 315 26.66 -2.06 9.40
CA GLU A 315 26.48 -2.73 10.70
C GLU A 315 25.02 -3.11 10.92
N LEU A 316 24.10 -2.16 10.73
CA LEU A 316 22.66 -2.37 10.87
C LEU A 316 22.14 -3.52 9.98
N ILE A 317 22.61 -3.60 8.73
CA ILE A 317 22.26 -4.67 7.80
C ILE A 317 22.68 -6.04 8.37
N GLU A 318 23.90 -6.18 8.88
CA GLU A 318 24.36 -7.44 9.49
C GLU A 318 23.53 -7.80 10.71
N GLU A 319 23.28 -6.84 11.61
CA GLU A 319 22.48 -7.07 12.82
C GLU A 319 21.07 -7.57 12.51
N LEU A 320 20.41 -7.00 11.49
CA LEU A 320 19.08 -7.43 11.06
C LEU A 320 19.12 -8.85 10.45
N ARG A 321 20.14 -9.16 9.64
CA ARG A 321 20.29 -10.49 9.04
C ARG A 321 20.56 -11.59 10.07
N GLU A 322 21.39 -11.31 11.08
CA GLU A 322 21.64 -12.25 12.18
C GLU A 322 20.36 -12.62 12.93
N ARG A 323 19.37 -11.73 12.93
CA ARG A 323 18.03 -11.94 13.53
C ARG A 323 17.03 -12.60 12.57
N GLY A 324 17.43 -12.92 11.34
CA GLY A 324 16.58 -13.54 10.34
C GLY A 324 15.56 -12.58 9.71
N ILE A 325 15.79 -11.27 9.80
CA ILE A 325 14.94 -10.25 9.17
C ILE A 325 15.29 -10.17 7.69
N LYS A 326 14.26 -10.20 6.83
CA LYS A 326 14.45 -10.04 5.39
C LYS A 326 14.76 -8.59 5.05
N LEU A 327 15.61 -8.35 4.07
CA LEU A 327 15.98 -7.02 3.65
C LEU A 327 15.60 -6.78 2.19
N ALA A 328 15.02 -5.62 1.91
CA ALA A 328 14.76 -5.21 0.53
C ALA A 328 15.16 -3.76 0.25
N ILE A 329 15.54 -3.49 -1.00
CA ILE A 329 15.70 -2.14 -1.53
C ILE A 329 14.43 -1.75 -2.29
N ALA A 330 13.84 -0.62 -1.91
CA ALA A 330 12.64 -0.05 -2.51
C ALA A 330 12.93 1.35 -3.07
N SER A 331 13.66 1.40 -4.19
CA SER A 331 14.07 2.63 -4.87
C SER A 331 13.40 2.80 -6.23
N ALA A 332 13.03 4.04 -6.57
CA ALA A 332 12.55 4.41 -7.90
C ALA A 332 13.65 4.38 -8.98
N SER A 333 14.92 4.25 -8.58
CA SER A 333 16.05 4.21 -9.50
C SER A 333 16.17 2.87 -10.21
N GLN A 334 16.12 2.89 -11.55
CA GLN A 334 16.44 1.71 -12.37
C GLN A 334 17.89 1.25 -12.23
N SER A 335 18.77 2.08 -11.66
CA SER A 335 20.16 1.72 -11.39
C SER A 335 20.36 1.08 -10.01
N ALA A 336 19.30 0.93 -9.20
CA ALA A 336 19.39 0.38 -7.85
C ALA A 336 20.12 -0.98 -7.78
N PRO A 337 19.84 -1.98 -8.65
CA PRO A 337 20.57 -3.25 -8.62
C PRO A 337 22.09 -3.08 -8.81
N TYR A 338 22.49 -2.19 -9.71
CA TYR A 338 23.90 -1.92 -10.01
C TYR A 338 24.59 -1.17 -8.86
N ILE A 339 23.90 -0.23 -8.22
CA ILE A 339 24.42 0.49 -7.04
C ILE A 339 24.64 -0.49 -5.89
N VAL A 340 23.66 -1.34 -5.60
CA VAL A 340 23.74 -2.38 -4.56
C VAL A 340 24.92 -3.34 -4.81
N GLU A 341 25.19 -3.67 -6.08
CA GLU A 341 26.36 -4.47 -6.47
C GLU A 341 27.68 -3.75 -6.18
N LYS A 342 27.81 -2.48 -6.57
CA LYS A 342 29.02 -1.68 -6.34
C LYS A 342 29.32 -1.45 -4.87
N LEU A 343 28.28 -1.30 -4.04
CA LEU A 343 28.39 -1.20 -2.59
C LEU A 343 28.75 -2.54 -1.92
N GLY A 344 28.81 -3.65 -2.65
CA GLY A 344 29.10 -4.97 -2.10
C GLY A 344 27.93 -5.60 -1.33
N LEU A 345 26.70 -5.13 -1.54
CA LEU A 345 25.51 -5.53 -0.78
C LEU A 345 24.60 -6.53 -1.52
N SER A 346 24.94 -7.00 -2.72
CA SER A 346 24.07 -7.90 -3.51
C SER A 346 23.66 -9.18 -2.78
N GLN A 347 24.54 -9.74 -1.94
CA GLN A 347 24.25 -10.95 -1.16
C GLN A 347 23.65 -10.65 0.23
N LYS A 348 23.44 -9.36 0.54
CA LYS A 348 22.88 -8.88 1.80
C LYS A 348 21.39 -8.64 1.72
N PHE A 349 20.87 -8.24 0.56
CA PHE A 349 19.44 -8.04 0.34
C PHE A 349 18.78 -9.28 -0.27
N ASP A 350 17.60 -9.64 0.24
CA ASP A 350 16.73 -10.68 -0.33
C ASP A 350 16.04 -10.21 -1.61
N LEU A 351 15.85 -8.89 -1.75
CA LEU A 351 15.13 -8.29 -2.87
C LEU A 351 15.64 -6.89 -3.19
N VAL A 352 15.79 -6.60 -4.49
CA VAL A 352 15.82 -5.23 -5.00
C VAL A 352 14.60 -5.08 -5.90
N VAL A 353 13.66 -4.22 -5.55
CA VAL A 353 12.40 -4.10 -6.27
C VAL A 353 12.67 -3.60 -7.70
N PRO A 354 12.17 -4.29 -8.75
CA PRO A 354 12.34 -3.84 -10.12
C PRO A 354 11.55 -2.55 -10.38
N ALA A 355 12.24 -1.41 -10.46
CA ALA A 355 11.59 -0.10 -10.63
C ALA A 355 10.71 0.01 -11.90
N HIS A 356 11.02 -0.76 -12.95
CA HIS A 356 10.24 -0.78 -14.20
C HIS A 356 8.89 -1.49 -14.06
N GLU A 357 8.67 -2.25 -12.99
CA GLU A 357 7.38 -2.85 -12.68
C GLU A 357 6.47 -1.89 -11.88
N ILE A 358 6.97 -0.73 -11.45
CA ILE A 358 6.21 0.23 -10.65
C ILE A 358 5.45 1.19 -11.56
N LEU A 359 4.12 1.15 -11.49
CA LEU A 359 3.28 2.05 -12.26
C LEU A 359 3.19 3.45 -11.61
N LYS A 360 2.96 3.49 -10.30
CA LYS A 360 2.87 4.74 -9.53
C LYS A 360 4.06 4.85 -8.58
N GLY A 361 4.90 5.86 -8.82
CA GLY A 361 5.99 6.21 -7.90
C GLY A 361 5.47 6.81 -6.59
N LYS A 362 6.39 6.96 -5.62
CA LYS A 362 6.14 7.68 -4.36
C LYS A 362 5.51 9.06 -4.67
N PRO A 363 4.46 9.51 -3.96
CA PRO A 363 3.97 9.02 -2.66
C PRO A 363 3.00 7.83 -2.72
N ASP A 364 2.74 7.24 -3.88
CA ASP A 364 1.95 6.01 -3.94
C ASP A 364 2.69 4.84 -3.24
N PRO A 365 1.97 3.98 -2.49
CA PRO A 365 2.60 2.89 -1.75
C PRO A 365 3.10 1.72 -2.61
N GLU A 366 2.90 1.75 -3.94
CA GLU A 366 3.13 0.60 -4.83
C GLU A 366 4.47 -0.08 -4.64
N ILE A 367 5.57 0.68 -4.56
CA ILE A 367 6.91 0.12 -4.49
C ILE A 367 7.13 -0.69 -3.20
N PHE A 368 6.69 -0.15 -2.07
CA PHE A 368 6.74 -0.83 -0.77
C PHE A 368 5.75 -1.99 -0.69
N ALA A 369 4.55 -1.79 -1.24
CA ALA A 369 3.52 -2.82 -1.34
C ALA A 369 4.02 -4.05 -2.12
N LYS A 370 4.67 -3.82 -3.27
CA LYS A 370 5.26 -4.87 -4.10
C LYS A 370 6.44 -5.53 -3.42
N ALA A 371 7.30 -4.77 -2.75
CA ALA A 371 8.38 -5.35 -1.95
C ALA A 371 7.85 -6.38 -0.94
N ALA A 372 6.85 -6.00 -0.11
CA ALA A 372 6.23 -6.92 0.85
C ALA A 372 5.63 -8.15 0.15
N GLN A 373 4.90 -7.95 -0.95
CA GLN A 373 4.30 -9.03 -1.74
C GLN A 373 5.36 -10.01 -2.27
N MET A 374 6.44 -9.51 -2.87
CA MET A 374 7.53 -10.32 -3.42
C MET A 374 8.30 -11.08 -2.33
N LEU A 375 8.39 -10.52 -1.12
CA LEU A 375 8.94 -11.21 0.05
C LEU A 375 7.97 -12.24 0.66
N GLY A 376 6.72 -12.30 0.19
CA GLY A 376 5.67 -13.18 0.72
C GLY A 376 5.10 -12.71 2.06
N LEU A 377 5.19 -11.41 2.35
CA LEU A 377 4.79 -10.78 3.61
C LEU A 377 3.58 -9.86 3.43
N TYR A 378 2.91 -9.56 4.53
CA TYR A 378 1.95 -8.46 4.57
C TYR A 378 2.65 -7.14 4.90
N PRO A 379 2.12 -5.98 4.47
CA PRO A 379 2.78 -4.70 4.74
C PRO A 379 2.95 -4.39 6.22
N GLU A 380 1.99 -4.77 7.06
CA GLU A 380 2.11 -4.59 8.51
C GLU A 380 3.17 -5.49 9.17
N GLU A 381 3.82 -6.40 8.42
CA GLU A 381 4.96 -7.19 8.87
C GLU A 381 6.30 -6.56 8.44
N CYS A 382 6.26 -5.33 7.91
CA CYS A 382 7.40 -4.63 7.34
C CYS A 382 7.63 -3.27 8.01
N THR A 383 8.91 -2.93 8.14
CA THR A 383 9.39 -1.59 8.48
C THR A 383 10.03 -0.96 7.24
N GLY A 384 9.72 0.30 6.95
CA GLY A 384 10.39 1.06 5.89
C GLY A 384 11.25 2.18 6.44
N ILE A 385 12.42 2.39 5.82
CA ILE A 385 13.35 3.49 6.15
C ILE A 385 13.43 4.44 4.95
N GLU A 386 13.22 5.72 5.20
CA GLU A 386 13.20 6.77 4.17
C GLU A 386 13.71 8.13 4.66
N ASP A 387 14.27 8.94 3.76
CA ASP A 387 14.78 10.29 4.00
C ASP A 387 13.95 11.43 3.35
N ALA A 388 12.95 11.10 2.51
CA ALA A 388 12.14 12.07 1.76
C ALA A 388 10.65 12.07 2.17
N PRO A 389 9.98 13.25 2.22
CA PRO A 389 8.55 13.36 2.54
C PRO A 389 7.64 12.45 1.71
N ALA A 390 7.87 12.37 0.40
CA ALA A 390 7.04 11.54 -0.48
C ALA A 390 7.17 10.04 -0.16
N GLY A 391 8.35 9.55 0.22
CA GLY A 391 8.49 8.16 0.62
C GLY A 391 7.93 7.88 2.01
N ILE A 392 7.97 8.84 2.93
CA ILE A 392 7.32 8.73 4.24
C ILE A 392 5.80 8.61 4.06
N GLU A 393 5.21 9.42 3.19
CA GLU A 393 3.80 9.29 2.82
C GLU A 393 3.52 7.91 2.20
N ALA A 394 4.34 7.45 1.27
CA ALA A 394 4.20 6.13 0.66
C ALA A 394 4.29 4.98 1.68
N LEU A 395 5.15 5.06 2.70
CA LEU A 395 5.24 4.07 3.76
C LEU A 395 4.00 4.04 4.66
N ARG A 396 3.44 5.21 4.98
CA ARG A 396 2.19 5.32 5.75
C ARG A 396 1.01 4.75 4.96
N GLU A 397 0.92 5.11 3.68
CA GLU A 397 -0.08 4.55 2.77
C GLU A 397 0.12 3.03 2.59
N ALA A 398 1.37 2.54 2.72
CA ALA A 398 1.72 1.13 2.74
C ALA A 398 1.28 0.38 4.00
N MET A 399 0.86 1.07 5.08
CA MET A 399 0.59 0.47 6.40
C MET A 399 1.83 -0.21 7.02
N MET A 400 3.01 0.28 6.67
CA MET A 400 4.27 -0.18 7.25
C MET A 400 4.63 0.64 8.49
N ARG A 401 5.50 0.10 9.34
CA ARG A 401 6.19 0.91 10.34
C ARG A 401 7.13 1.89 9.64
N VAL A 402 7.07 3.16 10.01
CA VAL A 402 7.74 4.25 9.29
C VAL A 402 8.93 4.77 10.07
N VAL A 403 10.11 4.69 9.45
CA VAL A 403 11.37 5.19 10.01
C VAL A 403 11.87 6.32 9.12
N GLY A 404 11.86 7.53 9.66
CA GLY A 404 12.33 8.73 8.97
C GLY A 404 13.77 9.05 9.34
N VAL A 405 14.57 9.44 8.33
CA VAL A 405 15.96 9.85 8.51
C VAL A 405 16.15 11.25 7.95
N GLY A 406 16.83 12.12 8.69
CA GLY A 406 17.25 13.42 8.17
C GLY A 406 16.19 14.52 8.26
N SER A 407 16.67 15.77 8.14
CA SER A 407 15.88 16.96 8.42
C SER A 407 14.79 17.29 7.40
N ALA A 408 14.73 16.57 6.27
CA ALA A 408 13.71 16.77 5.26
C ALA A 408 12.37 16.13 5.65
N VAL A 409 12.40 15.16 6.57
CA VAL A 409 11.22 14.42 7.03
C VAL A 409 10.56 15.13 8.21
N ASP A 410 9.21 15.12 8.25
CA ASP A 410 8.45 15.53 9.43
C ASP A 410 8.44 14.38 10.47
N PRO A 411 9.04 14.56 11.66
CA PRO A 411 9.06 13.53 12.70
C PRO A 411 7.67 13.07 13.15
N ASN A 412 6.64 13.93 13.02
CA ASN A 412 5.27 13.59 13.44
C ASN A 412 4.59 12.55 12.52
N LEU A 413 5.16 12.30 11.34
CA LEU A 413 4.66 11.32 10.39
C LEU A 413 5.39 9.98 10.51
N CYS A 414 6.34 9.85 11.43
CA CYS A 414 7.17 8.67 11.59
C CYS A 414 6.89 7.96 12.92
N ASP A 415 7.03 6.64 12.95
CA ASP A 415 7.03 5.87 14.20
C ASP A 415 8.38 5.96 14.92
N VAL A 416 9.45 6.13 14.15
CA VAL A 416 10.82 6.39 14.60
C VAL A 416 11.41 7.47 13.71
N TYR A 417 12.09 8.45 14.31
CA TYR A 417 12.79 9.49 13.57
C TYR A 417 14.21 9.62 14.11
N VAL A 418 15.17 9.73 13.20
CA VAL A 418 16.58 10.00 13.52
C VAL A 418 17.11 11.14 12.67
N GLU A 419 18.06 11.91 13.20
CA GLU A 419 18.66 13.02 12.44
C GLU A 419 19.58 12.53 11.32
N ASP A 420 20.17 11.35 11.47
CA ASP A 420 21.07 10.75 10.50
C ASP A 420 21.20 9.23 10.71
N THR A 421 21.74 8.51 9.72
CA THR A 421 21.79 7.03 9.73
C THR A 421 22.65 6.44 10.84
N SER A 422 23.60 7.21 11.42
CA SER A 422 24.44 6.74 12.54
C SER A 422 23.65 6.45 13.82
N GLN A 423 22.45 7.01 13.93
CA GLN A 423 21.57 6.86 15.08
C GLN A 423 20.58 5.70 14.94
N LEU A 424 20.48 5.08 13.76
CA LEU A 424 19.58 3.94 13.55
C LEU A 424 19.99 2.77 14.46
N ARG A 425 19.02 2.16 15.12
CA ARG A 425 19.19 0.98 15.98
C ARG A 425 18.16 -0.07 15.60
N TRP A 426 18.59 -1.32 15.41
CA TRP A 426 17.68 -2.39 15.00
C TRP A 426 16.52 -2.58 16.00
N GLU A 427 16.73 -2.30 17.29
CA GLU A 427 15.72 -2.37 18.35
C GLU A 427 14.51 -1.46 18.08
N GLU A 428 14.72 -0.34 17.39
CA GLU A 428 13.67 0.64 17.09
C GLU A 428 12.93 0.28 15.79
N LEU A 429 13.58 -0.50 14.91
CA LEU A 429 13.02 -0.95 13.65
C LEU A 429 12.08 -2.14 13.81
N LEU A 430 12.34 -3.02 14.79
CA LEU A 430 11.58 -4.25 15.01
C LEU A 430 10.45 -4.04 16.04
N PHE A 431 9.37 -4.82 15.91
CA PHE A 431 8.20 -4.80 16.80
C PHE A 431 7.58 -6.18 16.95
#